data_AF-A0A521AIX9-F1
#
_entry.id   AF-A0A521AIX9-F1
#
_cell.length_a   1.000
_cell.length_b   1.000
_cell.length_c   1.000
_cell.angle_alpha   90.00
_cell.angle_beta   90.00
_cell.angle_gamma   90.00
#
_symmetry.space_group_name_H-M   'P 1'
#
loop_
_entity.id
_entity.type
_entity.pdbx_description
1 polymer ?
#
loop_
_entity_poly.entity_id
_entity_poly.type
_entity_poly.pdbx_seq_one_letter_code
_entity_poly.pdbx_strand_id
1 'polypeptide(L)'
;MTNERPRNTASPLSRRTLLTALPASGVALAFPVSAEPVDPIMPLYHEWHHASAEWLRLADFDDWDGEPMQSLWDRKDAALERMLEIVPASTAGIAALAHVLWAEAGPVLRPDHEEYQSQCETIPNKLIGAIWKAASGKTGVPTFTA
;
A
#
# COMPACT_ATOMS: atom_id res chain seq x y z
N MET A 1 -45.05 -49.23 -28.86
CA MET A 1 -43.76 -49.07 -29.55
C MET A 1 -42.86 -48.23 -28.65
N THR A 2 -42.06 -48.89 -27.83
CA THR A 2 -41.18 -48.32 -26.80
C THR A 2 -39.78 -48.14 -27.37
N ASN A 3 -39.30 -46.90 -27.45
CA ASN A 3 -37.90 -46.60 -27.73
C ASN A 3 -37.20 -46.22 -26.43
N GLU A 4 -36.64 -47.23 -25.74
CA GLU A 4 -35.63 -47.04 -24.71
C GLU A 4 -34.31 -46.62 -25.38
N ARG A 5 -33.74 -45.48 -24.98
CA ARG A 5 -32.34 -45.14 -25.29
C ARG A 5 -31.47 -45.63 -24.13
N PRO A 6 -30.43 -46.44 -24.39
CA PRO A 6 -29.49 -46.81 -23.35
C PRO A 6 -28.64 -45.61 -22.90
N ARG A 7 -28.64 -45.42 -21.59
CA ARG A 7 -27.86 -44.44 -20.82
C ARG A 7 -26.42 -44.98 -20.73
N ASN A 8 -25.48 -44.37 -21.45
CA ASN A 8 -24.09 -44.79 -21.40
C ASN A 8 -23.38 -44.12 -20.20
N THR A 9 -23.18 -44.91 -19.14
CA THR A 9 -22.37 -44.58 -17.97
C THR A 9 -20.92 -44.99 -18.22
N ALA A 10 -20.00 -44.03 -18.29
CA ALA A 10 -18.58 -44.29 -18.13
C ALA A 10 -17.95 -43.17 -17.29
N SER A 11 -17.61 -43.50 -16.05
CA SER A 11 -16.91 -42.67 -15.07
C SER A 11 -15.43 -42.43 -15.47
N PRO A 12 -14.77 -41.39 -14.91
CA PRO A 12 -13.51 -40.87 -15.41
C PRO A 12 -12.30 -41.60 -14.81
N LEU A 13 -11.39 -42.06 -15.66
CA LEU A 13 -10.03 -42.51 -15.32
C LEU A 13 -9.13 -41.95 -16.43
N SER A 14 -7.95 -41.37 -16.24
CA SER A 14 -7.04 -41.29 -15.10
C SER A 14 -6.06 -40.14 -15.40
N ARG A 15 -5.80 -39.23 -14.45
CA ARG A 15 -4.82 -38.12 -14.54
C ARG A 15 -3.37 -38.61 -14.39
N ARG A 16 -3.01 -39.68 -15.08
CA ARG A 16 -1.68 -40.27 -14.95
C ARG A 16 -1.28 -40.91 -16.25
N THR A 17 -0.69 -40.09 -17.12
CA THR A 17 0.41 -40.39 -18.06
C THR A 17 0.38 -39.33 -19.14
N LEU A 18 1.36 -38.42 -19.12
CA LEU A 18 2.12 -37.95 -20.29
C LEU A 18 3.15 -36.93 -19.76
N LEU A 19 4.17 -37.48 -19.11
CA LEU A 19 5.45 -36.81 -18.85
C LEU A 19 6.50 -37.54 -19.70
N THR A 20 6.80 -36.98 -20.87
CA THR A 20 7.96 -37.23 -21.76
C THR A 20 7.70 -36.45 -23.06
N ALA A 21 8.56 -35.61 -23.65
CA ALA A 21 9.91 -35.14 -23.41
C ALA A 21 10.14 -33.85 -24.26
N LEU A 22 11.12 -33.02 -23.88
CA LEU A 22 11.49 -31.69 -24.43
C LEU A 22 11.94 -31.67 -25.92
N PRO A 23 11.91 -30.51 -26.61
CA PRO A 23 13.10 -29.65 -26.68
C PRO A 23 12.83 -28.17 -26.31
N ALA A 24 13.82 -27.57 -25.65
CA ALA A 24 13.87 -26.16 -25.34
C ALA A 24 13.85 -25.31 -26.62
N SER A 25 12.79 -24.52 -26.81
CA SER A 25 12.77 -23.38 -27.72
C SER A 25 11.87 -22.33 -27.07
N GLY A 26 12.53 -21.39 -26.40
CA GLY A 26 11.92 -20.40 -25.52
C GLY A 26 11.10 -19.37 -26.27
N VAL A 27 9.85 -19.70 -26.58
CA VAL A 27 8.80 -18.68 -26.68
C VAL A 27 8.20 -18.61 -25.28
N ALA A 28 8.73 -17.71 -24.46
CA ALA A 28 8.02 -17.29 -23.26
C ALA A 28 6.65 -16.80 -23.73
N LEU A 29 5.59 -17.51 -23.36
CA LEU A 29 4.23 -16.99 -23.44
C LEU A 29 4.20 -15.76 -22.55
N ALA A 30 4.49 -14.61 -23.13
CA ALA A 30 4.29 -13.31 -22.51
C ALA A 30 2.78 -13.13 -22.39
N PHE A 31 2.23 -13.63 -21.27
CA PHE A 31 0.92 -13.18 -20.84
C PHE A 31 1.00 -11.66 -20.72
N PRO A 32 0.10 -10.90 -21.34
CA PRO A 32 0.04 -9.47 -21.08
C PRO A 32 -0.27 -9.35 -19.58
N VAL A 33 0.72 -8.92 -18.81
CA VAL A 33 0.49 -8.41 -17.47
C VAL A 33 -0.41 -7.20 -17.69
N SER A 34 -1.69 -7.36 -17.40
CA SER A 34 -2.59 -6.22 -17.28
C SER A 34 -2.04 -5.40 -16.12
N ALA A 35 -1.39 -4.27 -16.42
CA ALA A 35 -1.02 -3.31 -15.39
C ALA A 35 -2.33 -2.92 -14.69
N GLU A 36 -2.45 -3.24 -13.40
CA GLU A 36 -3.55 -2.69 -12.62
C GLU A 36 -3.46 -1.16 -12.70
N PRO A 37 -4.60 -0.46 -12.84
CA PRO A 37 -4.61 0.98 -12.77
C PRO A 37 -3.91 1.43 -11.50
N VAL A 38 -2.86 2.24 -11.63
CA VAL A 38 -2.19 2.83 -10.48
C VAL A 38 -3.22 3.65 -9.72
N ASP A 39 -3.33 3.40 -8.42
CA ASP A 39 -4.24 4.13 -7.56
C ASP A 39 -3.94 5.64 -7.65
N PRO A 40 -4.96 6.49 -7.89
CA PRO A 40 -4.77 7.91 -8.13
C PRO A 40 -4.12 8.65 -6.96
N ILE A 41 -4.17 8.10 -5.74
CA ILE A 41 -3.50 8.68 -4.56
C ILE A 41 -1.99 8.48 -4.60
N MET A 42 -1.50 7.41 -5.21
CA MET A 42 -0.10 7.00 -5.05
C MET A 42 0.93 8.04 -5.53
N PRO A 43 0.75 8.70 -6.69
CA PRO A 43 1.67 9.77 -7.10
C PRO A 43 1.74 10.92 -6.09
N LEU A 44 0.58 11.34 -5.55
CA LEU A 44 0.50 12.41 -4.56
C LEU A 44 1.09 12.00 -3.22
N TYR A 45 0.84 10.76 -2.80
CA TYR A 45 1.44 10.19 -1.61
C TYR A 45 2.97 10.14 -1.70
N HIS A 46 3.52 9.75 -2.86
CA HIS A 46 4.98 9.76 -3.05
C HIS A 46 5.56 11.18 -2.98
N GLU A 47 4.87 12.16 -3.55
CA GLU A 47 5.27 13.57 -3.44
C GLU A 47 5.24 14.06 -1.99
N TRP A 48 4.13 13.84 -1.28
CA TRP A 48 3.96 14.16 0.13
C TRP A 48 5.02 13.48 1.00
N HIS A 49 5.28 12.19 0.78
CA HIS A 49 6.23 11.40 1.57
C HIS A 49 7.66 11.87 1.34
N HIS A 50 8.03 12.18 0.10
CA HIS A 50 9.35 12.72 -0.22
C HIS A 50 9.55 14.10 0.43
N ALA A 51 8.58 15.02 0.28
CA ALA A 51 8.65 16.34 0.89
C ALA A 51 8.73 16.27 2.42
N SER A 52 7.94 15.38 3.05
CA SER A 52 7.97 15.15 4.50
C SER A 52 9.31 14.60 4.97
N ALA A 53 9.88 13.60 4.27
CA ALA A 53 11.17 13.03 4.62
C ALA A 53 12.33 14.02 4.43
N GLU A 54 12.22 14.95 3.48
CA GLU A 54 13.18 16.02 3.27
C GLU A 54 13.04 17.13 4.32
N TRP A 55 11.81 17.51 4.65
CA TRP A 55 11.50 18.47 5.70
C TRP A 55 12.02 17.98 7.06
N LEU A 56 11.79 16.71 7.41
CA LEU A 56 12.33 16.10 8.63
C LEU A 56 13.86 16.06 8.66
N ARG A 57 14.52 15.90 7.50
CA ARG A 57 16.00 15.97 7.41
C ARG A 57 16.53 17.38 7.59
N LEU A 58 15.77 18.40 7.17
CA LEU A 58 16.16 19.81 7.34
C LEU A 58 15.79 20.36 8.73
N ALA A 59 14.75 19.83 9.37
CA ALA A 59 14.33 20.18 10.73
C ALA A 59 15.42 19.95 11.79
N ASP A 60 16.41 19.11 11.50
CA ASP A 60 17.58 18.91 12.36
C ASP A 60 18.55 20.12 12.36
N PHE A 61 18.34 21.09 11.45
CA PHE A 61 19.09 22.34 11.38
C PHE A 61 18.22 23.49 11.93
N ASP A 62 18.76 24.31 12.83
CA ASP A 62 18.06 25.39 13.56
C ASP A 62 17.45 26.52 12.69
N ASP A 63 17.46 26.39 11.36
CA ASP A 63 16.93 27.38 10.41
C ASP A 63 15.54 26.97 9.89
N TRP A 64 14.56 27.07 10.78
CA TRP A 64 13.17 26.66 10.54
C TRP A 64 12.42 27.55 9.54
N ASP A 65 12.90 28.79 9.32
CA ASP A 65 12.23 29.82 8.51
C ASP A 65 12.91 30.05 7.14
N GLY A 66 13.91 29.23 6.79
CA GLY A 66 14.59 29.31 5.50
C GLY A 66 13.66 28.98 4.32
N GLU A 67 13.90 29.62 3.17
CA GLU A 67 13.19 29.35 1.91
C GLU A 67 13.08 27.84 1.56
N PRO A 68 14.12 27.01 1.77
CA PRO A 68 14.03 25.57 1.51
C PRO A 68 12.97 24.86 2.37
N MET A 69 12.79 25.27 3.63
CA MET A 69 11.85 24.66 4.56
C MET A 69 10.40 24.99 4.15
N GLN A 70 10.15 26.26 3.80
CA GLN A 70 8.84 26.71 3.33
C GLN A 70 8.45 26.01 2.02
N SER A 71 9.36 25.88 1.06
CA SER A 71 9.06 25.20 -0.20
C SER A 71 8.68 23.73 -0.01
N LEU A 72 9.31 23.04 0.94
CA LEU A 72 8.96 21.65 1.27
C LEU A 72 7.61 21.56 1.97
N TRP A 73 7.30 22.51 2.86
CA TRP A 73 6.00 22.62 3.48
C TRP A 73 4.90 22.80 2.44
N ASP A 74 5.04 23.77 1.53
CA ASP A 74 4.05 24.06 0.49
C ASP A 74 3.80 22.85 -0.42
N ARG A 75 4.86 22.11 -0.77
CA ARG A 75 4.74 20.87 -1.57
C ARG A 75 4.04 19.76 -0.80
N LYS A 76 4.36 19.58 0.49
CA LYS A 76 3.69 18.60 1.36
C LYS A 76 2.20 18.94 1.46
N ASP A 77 1.87 20.19 1.74
CA ASP A 77 0.51 20.66 1.98
C ASP A 77 -0.36 20.54 0.72
N ALA A 78 0.14 21.02 -0.42
CA ALA A 78 -0.58 20.90 -1.69
C ALA A 78 -0.85 19.44 -2.11
N ALA A 79 0.10 18.52 -1.83
CA ALA A 79 -0.12 17.10 -2.08
C ALA A 79 -1.17 16.50 -1.14
N LEU A 80 -1.16 16.89 0.14
CA LEU A 80 -2.15 16.48 1.14
C LEU A 80 -3.56 16.93 0.75
N GLU A 81 -3.76 18.21 0.46
CA GLU A 81 -5.05 18.76 0.05
C GLU A 81 -5.63 17.99 -1.14
N ARG A 82 -4.81 17.68 -2.14
CA ARG A 82 -5.24 16.91 -3.32
C ARG A 82 -5.57 15.46 -2.99
N MET A 83 -4.86 14.82 -2.06
CA MET A 83 -5.18 13.46 -1.62
C MET A 83 -6.54 13.40 -0.91
N LEU A 84 -6.90 14.44 -0.14
CA LEU A 84 -8.18 14.49 0.59
C LEU A 84 -9.41 14.58 -0.32
N GLU A 85 -9.24 15.06 -1.56
CA GLU A 85 -10.31 15.17 -2.57
C GLU A 85 -10.48 13.88 -3.41
N ILE A 86 -9.63 12.88 -3.20
CA ILE A 86 -9.59 11.65 -4.01
C ILE A 86 -9.99 10.45 -3.17
N VAL A 87 -10.88 9.62 -3.71
CA VAL A 87 -11.20 8.31 -3.12
C VAL A 87 -10.13 7.29 -3.53
N PRO A 88 -9.44 6.59 -2.60
CA PRO A 88 -8.49 5.54 -2.95
C PRO A 88 -9.19 4.42 -3.72
N ALA A 89 -8.51 3.89 -4.75
CA ALA A 89 -9.03 2.82 -5.59
C ALA A 89 -8.45 1.43 -5.22
N SER A 90 -7.54 1.36 -4.26
CA SER A 90 -6.80 0.16 -3.88
C SER A 90 -6.47 0.14 -2.38
N THR A 91 -6.08 -1.03 -1.87
CA THR A 91 -5.56 -1.16 -0.51
C THR A 91 -4.23 -0.42 -0.32
N ALA A 92 -3.42 -0.26 -1.36
CA ALA A 92 -2.21 0.56 -1.32
C ALA A 92 -2.55 2.04 -1.09
N GLY A 93 -3.57 2.57 -1.76
CA GLY A 93 -4.06 3.95 -1.54
C GLY A 93 -4.66 4.14 -0.15
N ILE A 94 -5.41 3.15 0.37
CA ILE A 94 -5.92 3.18 1.75
C ILE A 94 -4.75 3.18 2.75
N ALA A 95 -3.73 2.36 2.52
CA ALA A 95 -2.54 2.32 3.36
C ALA A 95 -1.77 3.65 3.33
N ALA A 96 -1.67 4.28 2.15
CA ALA A 96 -1.07 5.59 1.97
C ALA A 96 -1.80 6.67 2.81
N LEU A 97 -3.14 6.75 2.72
CA LEU A 97 -3.91 7.69 3.54
C LEU A 97 -3.81 7.40 5.04
N ALA A 98 -3.77 6.13 5.45
CA ALA A 98 -3.57 5.77 6.85
C ALA A 98 -2.19 6.19 7.36
N HIS A 99 -1.15 6.13 6.52
CA HIS A 99 0.18 6.63 6.85
C HIS A 99 0.18 8.16 6.99
N VAL A 100 -0.43 8.87 6.05
CA VAL A 100 -0.60 10.33 6.12
C VAL A 100 -1.32 10.74 7.41
N LEU A 101 -2.43 10.09 7.73
CA LEU A 101 -3.19 10.37 8.95
C LEU A 101 -2.37 10.07 10.22
N TRP A 102 -1.57 9.00 10.22
CA TRP A 102 -0.66 8.71 11.33
C TRP A 102 0.41 9.79 11.50
N ALA A 103 0.95 10.32 10.40
CA ALA A 103 1.95 11.38 10.47
C ALA A 103 1.38 12.72 10.97
N GLU A 104 0.15 13.06 10.60
CA GLU A 104 -0.47 14.34 10.96
C GLU A 104 -1.18 14.33 12.32
N ALA A 105 -1.73 13.18 12.74
CA ALA A 105 -2.58 13.07 13.94
C ALA A 105 -2.17 11.94 14.90
N GLY A 106 -1.12 11.20 14.58
CA GLY A 106 -0.61 10.12 15.42
C GLY A 106 0.15 10.60 16.66
N PRO A 107 0.94 9.72 17.28
CA PRO A 107 1.83 10.10 18.37
C PRO A 107 2.80 11.21 17.93
N VAL A 108 2.93 12.25 18.76
CA VAL A 108 3.83 13.39 18.52
C VAL A 108 5.24 13.14 19.06
N LEU A 109 5.37 12.18 19.97
CA LEU A 109 6.65 11.82 20.58
C LEU A 109 7.42 10.85 19.69
N ARG A 110 8.75 10.84 19.84
CA ARG A 110 9.62 9.87 19.16
C ARG A 110 9.43 8.47 19.76
N PRO A 111 9.65 7.38 18.98
CA PRO A 111 9.45 6.02 19.45
C PRO A 111 10.25 5.59 20.69
N ASP A 112 11.37 6.26 20.97
CA ASP A 112 12.26 6.03 22.12
C ASP A 112 11.78 6.73 23.41
N HIS A 113 10.81 7.64 23.33
CA HIS A 113 10.27 8.33 24.48
C HIS A 113 9.35 7.41 25.30
N GLU A 114 9.43 7.47 26.64
CA GLU A 114 8.69 6.58 27.54
C GLU A 114 7.16 6.64 27.34
N GLU A 115 6.63 7.84 27.09
CA GLU A 115 5.19 8.06 26.84
C GLU A 115 4.70 7.68 25.43
N TYR A 116 5.60 7.36 24.48
CA TYR A 116 5.21 7.07 23.10
C TYR A 116 4.19 5.93 23.00
N GLN A 117 4.40 4.87 23.80
CA GLN A 117 3.49 3.73 23.84
C GLN A 117 2.11 4.15 24.35
N SER A 118 2.04 4.99 25.39
CA SER A 118 0.78 5.52 25.91
C SER A 118 0.00 6.29 24.82
N GLN A 119 0.71 7.10 24.01
CA GLN A 119 0.08 7.80 22.88
C GLN A 119 -0.41 6.85 21.79
N CYS A 120 0.37 5.82 21.44
CA CYS A 120 -0.06 4.76 20.51
C CYS A 120 -1.33 4.05 20.99
N GLU A 121 -1.51 3.93 22.31
CA GLU A 121 -2.62 3.22 22.93
C GLU A 121 -3.93 4.02 22.99
N THR A 122 -3.92 5.30 22.62
CA THR A 122 -5.14 6.10 22.49
C THR A 122 -6.08 5.53 21.42
N ILE A 123 -7.39 5.70 21.61
CA ILE A 123 -8.39 5.15 20.69
C ILE A 123 -8.17 5.61 19.23
N PRO A 124 -7.94 6.91 18.94
CA PRO A 124 -7.69 7.35 17.57
C PRO A 124 -6.49 6.64 16.92
N ASN A 125 -5.37 6.55 17.65
CA ASN A 125 -4.15 5.94 17.11
C ASN A 125 -4.31 4.43 16.90
N LYS A 126 -5.01 3.74 17.79
CA LYS A 126 -5.38 2.33 17.59
C LYS A 126 -6.21 2.11 16.33
N LEU A 127 -7.16 3.00 16.05
CA LEU A 127 -8.00 2.91 14.84
C LEU A 127 -7.16 3.14 13.58
N ILE A 128 -6.30 4.16 13.56
CA ILE A 128 -5.40 4.43 12.43
C ILE A 128 -4.48 3.22 12.19
N GLY A 129 -3.86 2.71 13.25
CA GLY A 129 -2.99 1.53 13.18
C GLY A 129 -3.73 0.27 12.69
N ALA A 130 -5.00 0.09 13.06
CA ALA A 130 -5.82 -1.03 12.56
C ALA A 130 -6.08 -0.92 11.05
N ILE A 131 -6.42 0.27 10.55
CA ILE A 131 -6.61 0.53 9.11
C ILE A 131 -5.32 0.26 8.35
N TRP A 132 -4.18 0.78 8.85
CA TRP A 132 -2.86 0.55 8.26
C TRP A 132 -2.54 -0.93 8.14
N LYS A 133 -2.66 -1.70 9.23
CA LYS A 133 -2.36 -3.14 9.24
C LYS A 133 -3.24 -3.91 8.25
N ALA A 134 -4.53 -3.57 8.20
CA ALA A 134 -5.48 -4.21 7.28
C ALA A 134 -5.17 -3.90 5.81
N ALA A 135 -4.82 -2.65 5.49
CA ALA A 135 -4.62 -2.20 4.12
C ALA A 135 -3.22 -2.55 3.57
N SER A 136 -2.18 -2.42 4.39
CA SER A 136 -0.79 -2.64 3.97
C SER A 136 -0.33 -4.11 4.07
N GLY A 137 -1.01 -4.91 4.89
CA GLY A 137 -0.55 -6.25 5.29
C GLY A 137 0.69 -6.27 6.19
N LYS A 138 1.21 -5.09 6.58
CA LYS A 138 2.37 -4.96 7.47
C LYS A 138 1.96 -5.04 8.93
N THR A 139 2.87 -5.49 9.79
CA THR A 139 2.73 -5.39 11.24
C THR A 139 3.27 -4.04 11.75
N GLY A 140 2.89 -3.66 12.97
CA GLY A 140 3.32 -2.40 13.58
C GLY A 140 2.50 -1.18 13.14
N VAL A 141 3.15 -0.02 13.18
CA VAL A 141 2.58 1.30 12.84
C VAL A 141 3.27 1.86 11.59
N PRO A 142 2.66 2.84 10.90
CA PRO A 142 3.32 3.53 9.80
C PRO A 142 4.65 4.18 10.25
N THR A 143 5.66 4.14 9.39
CA THR A 143 6.98 4.74 9.65
C THR A 143 7.49 5.41 8.38
N PHE A 144 8.19 6.54 8.53
CA PHE A 144 8.97 7.15 7.46
C PHE A 144 10.26 6.34 7.26
N THR A 145 10.18 5.26 6.49
CA THR A 145 11.38 4.60 5.97
C THR A 145 11.65 5.14 4.57
N ALA A 146 12.86 5.66 4.36
CA ALA A 146 13.37 6.04 3.03
C ALA A 146 13.48 4.82 2.10
#